data_AF-A0A920E274-F1
#
_entry.id   AF-A0A920E274-F1
#
_cell.length_a   1.000
_cell.length_b   1.000
_cell.length_c   1.000
_cell.angle_alpha   90.00
_cell.angle_beta   90.00
_cell.angle_gamma   90.00
#
_symmetry.space_group_name_H-M   'P 1'
#
loop_
_entity.id
_entity.type
_entity.pdbx_description
1 polymer ?
#
loop_
_entity_poly.entity_id
_entity_poly.type
_entity_poly.pdbx_seq_one_letter_code
_entity_poly.pdbx_strand_id
1 'polypeptide(L)'
;MWYLLENYDSNDSIKQIIDNSELYFVPCVNPDGYIYNETSEPSGGGMWRKNRREITEWIIINYSYIDENGNEVWNTSGTSNNPNGSTYAGDEPFQKLKIEPLDT
;
A
#
# COMPACT_ATOMS: atom_id res chain seq x y z
N MET A 1 15.74 0.63 -6.37
CA MET A 1 15.90 0.47 -7.83
C MET A 1 17.30 0.88 -8.29
N TRP A 2 17.70 2.15 -8.12
CA TRP A 2 19.03 2.64 -8.53
C TRP A 2 20.20 1.78 -8.05
N TYR A 3 20.22 1.40 -6.77
CA TYR A 3 21.27 0.53 -6.23
C TYR A 3 21.43 -0.80 -6.97
N LEU A 4 20.32 -1.43 -7.38
CA LEU A 4 20.37 -2.69 -8.13
C LEU A 4 20.96 -2.49 -9.53
N LEU A 5 20.63 -1.37 -10.19
CA LEU A 5 21.11 -1.05 -11.53
C LEU A 5 22.59 -0.63 -11.53
N GLU A 6 22.98 0.22 -10.59
CA GLU A 6 24.34 0.76 -10.49
C GLU A 6 25.39 -0.30 -10.10
N ASN A 7 24.94 -1.41 -9.51
CA ASN A 7 25.83 -2.47 -9.01
C ASN A 7 25.65 -3.80 -9.75
N TYR A 8 24.89 -3.83 -10.85
CA TYR A 8 24.67 -5.05 -11.62
C TYR A 8 25.99 -5.65 -12.16
N ASP A 9 26.90 -4.81 -12.67
CA ASP A 9 28.16 -5.28 -13.24
C ASP A 9 29.28 -5.49 -12.20
N SER A 10 29.12 -4.95 -10.98
CA SER A 10 30.18 -4.91 -9.96
C SER A 10 29.91 -5.80 -8.75
N ASN A 11 28.71 -6.36 -8.60
CA ASN A 11 28.32 -7.20 -7.48
C ASN A 11 27.65 -8.49 -7.97
N ASP A 12 28.37 -9.61 -7.83
CA ASP A 12 27.93 -10.92 -8.27
C ASP A 12 26.60 -11.37 -7.64
N SER A 13 26.33 -11.00 -6.38
CA SER A 13 25.07 -11.33 -5.71
C SER A 13 23.89 -10.57 -6.31
N ILE A 14 24.08 -9.28 -6.64
CA ILE A 14 23.05 -8.46 -7.29
C ILE A 14 22.77 -8.98 -8.70
N LYS A 15 23.84 -9.32 -9.43
CA LYS A 15 23.74 -9.93 -10.75
C LYS A 15 22.96 -11.24 -10.71
N GLN A 16 23.26 -12.12 -9.77
CA GLN A 16 22.52 -13.38 -9.59
C GLN A 16 21.03 -13.17 -9.31
N ILE A 17 20.68 -12.20 -8.47
CA ILE A 17 19.28 -11.88 -8.18
C ILE A 17 18.57 -11.41 -9.46
N ILE A 18 19.19 -10.49 -10.22
CA ILE A 18 18.59 -9.91 -11.42
C ILE A 18 18.48 -10.94 -12.55
N ASP A 19 19.51 -11.76 -12.78
CA ASP A 19 19.55 -12.72 -13.88
C ASP A 19 18.58 -13.90 -13.69
N ASN A 20 18.19 -14.20 -12.45
CA ASN A 20 17.42 -15.41 -12.12
C ASN A 20 16.06 -15.14 -11.47
N SER A 21 15.66 -13.88 -11.30
CA SER A 21 14.39 -13.52 -10.66
C SER A 21 13.60 -12.55 -11.52
N GLU A 22 12.27 -12.64 -11.43
CA GLU A 22 11.39 -11.55 -11.87
C GLU A 22 11.10 -10.64 -10.67
N LEU A 23 11.37 -9.34 -10.83
CA LEU A 23 11.24 -8.37 -9.75
C LEU A 23 10.14 -7.36 -10.06
N TYR A 24 9.14 -7.28 -9.19
CA TYR A 24 8.05 -6.31 -9.27
C TYR A 24 8.29 -5.18 -8.26
N PHE A 25 8.39 -3.94 -8.75
CA PHE A 25 8.62 -2.77 -7.92
C PHE A 25 7.36 -1.90 -7.86
N VAL A 26 6.77 -1.77 -6.68
CA VAL A 26 5.66 -0.85 -6.41
C VAL A 26 6.17 0.26 -5.50
N PRO A 27 6.55 1.44 -6.04
CA PRO A 27 7.21 2.48 -5.27
C PRO A 27 6.28 3.12 -4.22
N CYS A 28 4.97 3.13 -4.45
CA CYS A 28 3.97 3.60 -3.51
C CYS A 28 2.68 2.79 -3.66
N VAL A 29 2.28 2.09 -2.59
CA VAL A 29 1.05 1.26 -2.57
C VAL A 29 -0.19 2.09 -2.24
N ASN A 30 -0.03 3.23 -1.56
CA ASN A 30 -1.10 4.17 -1.19
C ASN A 30 -0.77 5.59 -1.68
N PRO A 31 -0.85 5.85 -3.00
CA PRO A 31 -0.51 7.15 -3.58
C PRO A 31 -1.42 8.27 -3.07
N ASP A 32 -2.71 8.01 -2.84
CA ASP A 32 -3.64 9.05 -2.39
C ASP A 32 -3.33 9.53 -0.96
N GLY A 33 -3.01 8.60 -0.05
CA GLY A 33 -2.60 8.93 1.31
C GLY A 33 -1.25 9.66 1.34
N TYR A 34 -0.34 9.31 0.42
CA TYR A 34 0.93 10.01 0.24
C TYR A 34 0.70 11.47 -0.17
N ILE A 35 -0.08 11.70 -1.23
CA ILE A 35 -0.43 13.05 -1.71
C ILE A 35 -1.15 13.85 -0.62
N TYR A 36 -2.04 13.22 0.14
CA TYR A 36 -2.71 13.89 1.25
C TYR A 36 -1.72 14.42 2.28
N ASN A 37 -0.75 13.61 2.71
CA ASN A 37 0.28 14.06 3.64
C ASN A 37 1.11 15.22 3.08
N GLU A 38 1.52 15.15 1.81
CA GLU A 38 2.29 16.23 1.16
C GLU A 38 1.49 17.53 1.05
N THR A 39 0.19 17.45 0.78
CA THR A 39 -0.65 18.62 0.55
C THR A 39 -1.20 19.21 1.85
N SER A 40 -1.50 18.40 2.85
CA SER A 40 -2.00 18.86 4.16
C SER A 40 -0.88 19.34 5.07
N GLU A 41 0.30 18.71 4.99
CA GLU A 41 1.46 19.01 5.84
C GLU A 41 2.70 19.22 4.95
N PRO A 42 2.76 20.32 4.17
CA PRO A 42 3.83 20.56 3.18
C PRO A 42 5.22 20.74 3.81
N SER A 43 5.28 21.06 5.10
CA SER A 43 6.54 21.11 5.88
C SER A 43 6.93 19.74 6.45
N GLY A 44 6.19 18.67 6.13
CA GLY A 44 6.33 17.34 6.67
C GLY A 44 5.53 17.11 7.96
N GLY A 45 5.53 15.86 8.44
CA GLY A 45 4.81 15.47 9.66
C GLY A 45 3.38 14.94 9.43
N GLY A 46 2.94 14.79 8.19
CA GLY A 46 1.68 14.13 7.86
C GLY A 46 1.63 12.70 8.39
N MET A 47 0.64 12.43 9.26
CA MET A 47 0.46 11.13 9.93
C MET A 47 -0.62 10.25 9.28
N TRP A 48 -1.08 10.61 8.09
CA TRP A 48 -2.12 9.88 7.40
C TRP A 48 -1.63 8.50 6.94
N ARG A 49 -2.41 7.45 7.23
CA ARG A 49 -2.08 6.06 6.88
C ARG A 49 -3.16 5.34 6.06
N LYS A 50 -4.39 5.87 6.03
CA LYS A 50 -5.55 5.21 5.42
C LYS A 50 -5.64 5.49 3.92
N ASN A 51 -6.39 4.69 3.16
CA ASN A 51 -6.69 4.97 1.75
C ASN A 51 -7.75 6.07 1.65
N ARG A 52 -7.64 7.01 0.71
CA ARG A 52 -8.49 8.22 0.63
C ARG A 52 -9.80 8.06 -0.19
N ARG A 53 -10.26 6.85 -0.46
CA ARG A 53 -11.47 6.64 -1.28
C ARG A 53 -12.71 7.20 -0.57
N GLU A 54 -13.50 8.00 -1.28
CA GLU A 54 -14.87 8.35 -0.87
C GLU A 54 -15.82 7.21 -1.24
N ILE A 55 -15.81 6.13 -0.48
CA ILE A 55 -16.96 5.20 -0.47
C ILE A 55 -17.70 5.55 0.80
N THR A 56 -18.86 6.20 0.67
CA THR A 56 -19.82 6.34 1.78
C THR A 56 -19.15 6.64 3.12
N GLU A 57 -18.77 7.90 3.35
CA GLU A 57 -18.29 8.45 4.63
C GLU A 57 -16.96 7.88 5.18
N TRP A 58 -16.42 6.77 4.66
CA TRP A 58 -15.34 6.04 5.32
C TRP A 58 -14.05 5.91 4.53
N ILE A 59 -12.96 6.05 5.29
CA ILE A 59 -11.58 5.98 4.82
C ILE A 59 -10.94 4.74 5.47
N ILE A 60 -10.42 3.83 4.65
CA ILE A 60 -10.17 2.42 5.02
C ILE A 60 -8.69 2.05 4.93
N ILE A 61 -8.22 1.17 5.83
CA ILE A 61 -6.98 0.41 5.66
C ILE A 61 -7.36 -1.03 5.31
N ASN A 62 -7.35 -1.40 4.03
CA ASN A 62 -7.67 -2.77 3.61
C ASN A 62 -6.39 -3.57 3.38
N TYR A 63 -5.81 -4.11 4.45
CA TYR A 63 -4.76 -5.12 4.36
C TYR A 63 -5.41 -6.49 4.53
N SER A 64 -5.96 -7.01 3.43
CA SER A 64 -6.39 -8.41 3.33
C SER A 64 -5.31 -9.22 2.62
N TYR A 65 -5.16 -10.48 2.99
CA TYR A 65 -4.31 -11.43 2.29
C TYR A 65 -4.83 -12.86 2.44
N ILE A 66 -4.46 -13.72 1.49
CA ILE A 66 -4.78 -15.14 1.51
C ILE A 66 -3.65 -15.90 2.23
N ASP A 67 -3.99 -16.73 3.21
CA ASP A 67 -3.04 -17.59 3.91
C ASP A 67 -2.62 -18.83 3.08
N GLU A 68 -1.70 -19.62 3.62
CA GLU A 68 -1.18 -20.84 2.97
C GLU A 68 -2.26 -21.92 2.72
N ASN A 69 -3.39 -21.84 3.43
CA ASN A 69 -4.52 -22.76 3.31
C ASN A 69 -5.61 -22.22 2.37
N GLY A 70 -5.41 -21.04 1.76
CA GLY A 70 -6.39 -20.40 0.90
C GLY A 70 -7.48 -19.65 1.65
N ASN A 71 -7.33 -19.42 2.96
CA ASN A 71 -8.30 -18.65 3.73
C ASN A 71 -7.99 -17.15 3.65
N GLU A 72 -9.05 -16.37 3.60
CA GLU A 72 -8.94 -14.93 3.75
C GLU A 72 -8.56 -14.55 5.18
N VAL A 73 -7.53 -13.71 5.33
CA VAL A 73 -7.13 -13.12 6.60
C VAL A 73 -7.36 -11.62 6.56
N TRP A 74 -8.34 -11.19 7.34
CA TRP A 74 -8.78 -9.79 7.44
C TRP A 74 -9.46 -9.54 8.80
N ASN A 75 -9.50 -8.27 9.23
CA ASN A 75 -10.12 -7.82 10.49
C ASN A 75 -9.73 -8.64 11.73
N THR A 76 -8.43 -8.91 11.88
CA THR A 76 -7.86 -9.69 12.98
C THR A 76 -7.48 -8.81 14.18
N SER A 77 -6.86 -9.39 15.21
CA SER A 77 -6.43 -8.66 16.40
C SER A 77 -5.61 -7.41 16.06
N GLY A 78 -6.01 -6.26 16.60
CA GLY A 78 -5.35 -4.96 16.38
C GLY A 78 -6.10 -4.03 15.41
N THR A 79 -7.19 -4.49 14.80
CA THR A 79 -8.09 -3.65 14.01
C THR A 79 -9.20 -3.03 14.86
N SER A 80 -9.86 -2.02 14.31
CA SER A 80 -11.06 -1.43 14.90
C SER A 80 -12.26 -1.67 14.00
N ASN A 81 -13.44 -1.88 14.59
CA ASN A 81 -14.71 -1.84 13.88
C ASN A 81 -15.29 -0.42 13.80
N ASN A 82 -14.65 0.58 14.43
CA ASN A 82 -15.07 1.97 14.31
C ASN A 82 -14.54 2.52 12.97
N PRO A 83 -15.41 2.94 12.04
CA PRO A 83 -14.98 3.48 10.74
C PRO A 83 -14.07 4.72 10.84
N ASN A 84 -14.21 5.47 11.92
CA ASN A 84 -13.36 6.63 12.23
C ASN A 84 -12.04 6.24 12.93
N GLY A 85 -11.86 4.97 13.28
CA GLY A 85 -10.65 4.44 13.88
C GLY A 85 -9.45 4.56 12.93
N SER A 86 -8.27 4.76 13.51
CA SER A 86 -7.00 4.78 12.77
C SER A 86 -6.59 3.38 12.25
N THR A 87 -7.19 2.32 12.80
CA THR A 87 -6.95 0.91 12.43
C THR A 87 -8.19 0.22 11.86
N TYR A 88 -9.12 0.99 11.30
CA TYR A 88 -10.33 0.44 10.67
C TYR A 88 -10.00 -0.37 9.41
N ALA A 89 -10.43 -1.64 9.40
CA ALA A 89 -10.08 -2.62 8.38
C ALA A 89 -10.96 -2.54 7.11
N GLY A 90 -12.06 -1.81 7.16
CA GLY A 90 -13.09 -1.76 6.10
C GLY A 90 -14.34 -2.55 6.50
N ASP A 91 -15.24 -2.73 5.53
CA ASP A 91 -16.45 -3.55 5.74
C ASP A 91 -16.22 -5.00 5.28
N GLU A 92 -15.36 -5.21 4.29
CA GLU A 92 -15.08 -6.50 3.69
C GLU A 92 -13.60 -6.64 3.26
N PRO A 93 -13.08 -7.88 3.18
CA PRO A 93 -11.75 -8.12 2.63
C PRO A 93 -11.64 -7.74 1.16
N PHE A 94 -10.44 -7.33 0.72
CA PHE A 94 -10.16 -6.86 -0.65
C PHE A 94 -11.14 -5.82 -1.20
N GLN A 95 -11.80 -5.03 -0.33
CA GLN A 95 -12.71 -3.95 -0.74
C GLN A 95 -11.92 -2.97 -1.62
N LYS A 96 -12.12 -3.14 -2.94
CA LYS A 96 -11.19 -2.70 -3.98
C LYS A 96 -11.10 -1.18 -4.02
N LEU A 97 -9.87 -0.68 -4.20
CA LEU A 97 -9.58 0.66 -4.70
C LEU A 97 -10.18 0.83 -6.10
N LYS A 98 -11.13 1.75 -6.27
CA LYS A 98 -11.40 2.27 -7.60
C LYS A 98 -10.29 3.27 -7.88
N ILE A 99 -9.32 2.90 -8.72
CA ILE A 99 -8.43 3.86 -9.36
C ILE A 99 -9.33 4.60 -10.34
N GLU A 100 -9.79 5.78 -9.98
CA GLU A 100 -10.35 6.69 -10.99
C GLU A 100 -9.16 7.10 -11.87
N PRO A 101 -9.19 6.84 -13.19
CA PRO A 101 -8.25 7.51 -14.06
C PRO A 101 -8.45 9.02 -13.88
N LEU A 102 -7.36 9.77 -13.80
CA LEU A 102 -7.41 11.23 -13.87
C LEU A 102 -8.03 11.59 -15.22
N ASP A 103 -9.34 11.88 -15.22
CA ASP A 103 -10.02 12.41 -16.40
C ASP A 103 -9.40 13.77 -16.74
N THR A 104 -8.88 13.87 -17.95
CA THR A 104 -8.39 15.10 -18.60
C THR A 104 -9.52 15.97 -19.11
#